data_AF-A0A4P6A274-F1
#
_entry.id   AF-A0A4P6A274-F1
#
_cell.length_a   1.000
_cell.length_b   1.000
_cell.length_c   1.000
_cell.angle_alpha   90.00
_cell.angle_beta   90.00
_cell.angle_gamma   90.00
#
_symmetry.space_group_name_H-M   'P 1'
#
loop_
_entity.id
_entity.type
_entity.pdbx_description
1 polymer ?
#
loop_
_entity_poly.entity_id
_entity_poly.type
_entity_poly.pdbx_seq_one_letter_code
_entity_poly.pdbx_strand_id
1 'polypeptide(L)'
;MKLIPNISSCRYGFMVYSKYDIFIGRSLDIYGEWSETEIDIFKQILHPGAVVVEAGSNIGSHTIFLAQAVGLEGTVFAFEPQRLIFQTLCANLVLNDLTNVITRHAVLGKETGVIRVPFIEYKKSNNFGGLELCGLGDGEQVEVQTIDSLQLPKCHLIKADVEGIVSKFFGFLIIIRN
;
A
#
# COMPACT_ATOMS: atom_id res chain seq x y z
N MET A 1 -25.41 -10.98 5.71
CA MET A 1 -25.15 -9.52 5.71
C MET A 1 -23.94 -9.27 4.82
N LYS A 2 -24.11 -8.55 3.69
CA LYS A 2 -23.09 -8.42 2.64
C LYS A 2 -22.00 -7.40 3.06
N LEU A 3 -20.74 -7.73 2.78
CA LEU A 3 -19.54 -6.92 3.00
C LEU A 3 -19.41 -5.86 1.89
N ILE A 4 -20.52 -5.17 1.55
CA ILE A 4 -20.55 -4.27 0.38
C ILE A 4 -19.61 -3.09 0.68
N PRO A 5 -18.51 -2.94 -0.07
CA PRO A 5 -17.65 -1.79 0.09
C PRO A 5 -18.35 -0.53 -0.45
N ASN A 6 -17.96 0.64 0.06
CA ASN A 6 -18.33 1.90 -0.55
C ASN A 6 -17.44 2.14 -1.77
N ILE A 7 -17.97 2.87 -2.76
CA ILE A 7 -17.22 3.34 -3.91
C ILE A 7 -17.49 4.83 -4.06
N SER A 8 -16.44 5.64 -4.09
CA SER A 8 -16.54 7.09 -4.22
C SER A 8 -15.55 7.61 -5.25
N SER A 9 -15.91 8.72 -5.91
CA SER A 9 -14.96 9.51 -6.69
C SER A 9 -14.12 10.33 -5.73
N CYS A 10 -12.87 9.93 -5.55
CA CYS A 10 -11.89 10.60 -4.69
C CYS A 10 -10.95 11.48 -5.53
N ARG A 11 -10.06 12.22 -4.87
CA ARG A 11 -9.19 13.25 -5.47
C ARG A 11 -8.36 12.74 -6.65
N TYR A 12 -7.84 11.51 -6.57
CA TYR A 12 -6.97 10.92 -7.60
C TYR A 12 -7.66 9.84 -8.44
N GLY A 13 -8.94 9.55 -8.18
CA GLY A 13 -9.60 8.44 -8.85
C GLY A 13 -10.74 7.81 -8.07
N PHE A 14 -11.32 6.76 -8.62
CA PHE A 14 -12.34 5.99 -7.93
C PHE A 14 -11.72 5.06 -6.90
N MET A 15 -12.30 5.04 -5.70
CA MET A 15 -11.81 4.21 -4.59
C MET A 15 -12.92 3.35 -4.04
N VAL A 16 -12.67 2.06 -3.98
CA VAL A 16 -13.35 1.06 -3.15
C VAL A 16 -12.72 1.07 -1.76
N TYR A 17 -13.53 1.21 -0.72
CA TYR A 17 -13.08 1.16 0.67
C TYR A 17 -14.13 0.56 1.60
N SER A 18 -13.69 0.07 2.76
CA SER A 18 -14.59 -0.44 3.78
C SER A 18 -15.19 0.70 4.59
N LYS A 19 -16.51 0.70 4.78
CA LYS A 19 -17.19 1.62 5.71
C LYS A 19 -16.83 1.41 7.18
N TYR A 20 -16.16 0.29 7.50
CA TYR A 20 -15.69 -0.03 8.84
C TYR A 20 -14.25 0.43 9.08
N ASP A 21 -13.56 0.90 8.05
CA ASP A 21 -12.24 1.50 8.21
C ASP A 21 -12.40 2.91 8.77
N ILE A 22 -11.99 3.10 10.03
CA ILE A 22 -12.12 4.39 10.71
C ILE A 22 -11.02 5.38 10.36
N PHE A 23 -10.00 4.97 9.60
CA PHE A 23 -8.89 5.79 9.15
C PHE A 23 -9.00 6.08 7.65
N ILE A 24 -8.40 5.26 6.78
CA ILE A 24 -8.29 5.55 5.35
C ILE A 24 -9.68 5.61 4.73
N GLY A 25 -10.49 4.57 4.90
CA GLY A 25 -11.85 4.54 4.37
C GLY A 25 -12.70 5.72 4.83
N ARG A 26 -12.65 6.09 6.11
CA ARG A 26 -13.36 7.27 6.64
C ARG A 26 -12.84 8.58 6.04
N SER A 27 -11.54 8.72 5.85
CA SER A 27 -10.96 9.92 5.23
C SER A 27 -11.40 10.07 3.78
N LEU A 28 -11.40 8.97 3.02
CA LEU A 28 -11.92 8.93 1.65
C LEU A 28 -13.41 9.27 1.59
N ASP A 29 -14.20 8.81 2.57
CA ASP A 29 -15.63 9.08 2.65
C ASP A 29 -15.96 10.56 2.91
N ILE A 30 -15.21 11.20 3.81
CA ILE A 30 -15.49 12.56 4.28
C ILE A 30 -14.77 13.61 3.42
N TYR A 31 -13.50 13.38 3.09
CA TYR A 31 -12.62 14.36 2.45
C TYR A 31 -12.27 14.00 1.00
N GLY A 32 -12.50 12.76 0.58
CA GLY A 32 -12.11 12.28 -0.75
C GLY A 32 -10.60 12.11 -0.93
N GLU A 33 -9.81 12.14 0.15
CA GLU A 33 -8.35 12.01 0.13
C GLU A 33 -7.82 11.31 1.39
N TRP A 34 -6.56 10.92 1.35
CA TRP A 34 -5.80 10.44 2.49
C TRP A 34 -4.38 11.00 2.44
N SER A 35 -3.95 11.63 3.54
CA SER A 35 -2.59 12.12 3.77
C SER A 35 -2.02 12.97 2.61
N GLU A 36 -2.77 13.97 2.14
CA GLU A 36 -2.32 14.91 1.09
C GLU A 36 -0.93 15.52 1.36
N THR A 37 -0.56 15.72 2.62
CA THR A 37 0.75 16.25 3.00
C THR A 37 1.91 15.33 2.61
N GLU A 38 1.72 14.01 2.64
CA GLU A 38 2.70 13.06 2.10
C GLU A 38 2.78 13.14 0.58
N ILE A 39 1.62 13.25 -0.07
CA ILE A 39 1.55 13.43 -1.53
C ILE A 39 2.28 14.69 -1.98
N ASP A 40 2.19 15.80 -1.23
CA ASP A 40 2.92 17.02 -1.53
C ASP A 40 4.45 16.86 -1.44
N ILE A 41 4.93 15.94 -0.60
CA ILE A 41 6.35 15.54 -0.58
C ILE A 41 6.68 14.70 -1.81
N PHE A 42 5.83 13.72 -2.16
CA PHE A 42 6.04 12.87 -3.33
C PHE A 42 6.09 13.67 -4.64
N LYS A 43 5.23 14.70 -4.78
CA LYS A 43 5.24 15.62 -5.94
C LYS A 43 6.58 16.32 -6.15
N GLN A 44 7.36 16.54 -5.09
CA GLN A 44 8.66 17.20 -5.17
C GLN A 44 9.80 16.24 -5.54
N ILE A 45 9.57 14.93 -5.45
CA ILE A 45 10.58 13.89 -5.63
C ILE A 45 10.37 13.14 -6.94
N LEU A 46 9.12 12.84 -7.26
CA LEU A 46 8.75 12.01 -8.40
C LEU A 46 8.80 12.77 -9.72
N HIS A 47 9.19 12.03 -10.75
CA HIS A 47 9.17 12.47 -12.13
C HIS A 47 8.66 11.32 -13.01
N PRO A 48 8.17 11.61 -14.23
CA PRO A 48 7.84 10.56 -15.20
C PRO A 48 9.02 9.60 -15.41
N GLY A 49 8.75 8.30 -15.53
CA GLY A 49 9.79 7.26 -15.69
C GLY A 49 10.49 6.82 -14.40
N ALA A 50 10.07 7.33 -13.24
CA ALA A 50 10.60 6.90 -11.94
C ALA A 50 10.11 5.48 -11.57
N VAL A 51 10.94 4.80 -10.80
CA VAL A 51 10.65 3.48 -10.21
C VAL A 51 10.48 3.66 -8.71
N VAL A 52 9.33 3.25 -8.18
CA VAL A 52 8.93 3.41 -6.78
C VAL A 52 8.70 2.04 -6.17
N VAL A 53 9.14 1.87 -4.94
CA VAL A 53 8.78 0.73 -4.09
C VAL A 53 7.92 1.23 -2.95
N GLU A 54 6.76 0.63 -2.75
CA GLU A 54 5.85 0.96 -1.66
C GLU A 54 5.61 -0.28 -0.80
N ALA A 55 6.09 -0.26 0.44
CA ALA A 55 5.79 -1.24 1.47
C ALA A 55 4.60 -0.76 2.31
N GLY A 56 3.55 -1.58 2.37
CA GLY A 56 2.30 -1.20 3.01
C GLY A 56 1.45 -0.31 2.11
N SER A 57 1.12 -0.80 0.91
CA SER A 57 0.27 -0.07 -0.04
C SER A 57 -1.19 0.03 0.41
N ASN A 58 -1.60 -0.79 1.38
CA ASN A 58 -2.96 -0.82 1.89
C ASN A 58 -3.99 -0.93 0.74
N ILE A 59 -5.09 -0.17 0.77
CA ILE A 59 -6.08 -0.13 -0.31
C ILE A 59 -5.67 0.74 -1.51
N GLY A 60 -4.44 1.27 -1.54
CA GLY A 60 -3.91 2.00 -2.70
C GLY A 60 -4.17 3.51 -2.71
N SER A 61 -4.49 4.12 -1.57
CA SER A 61 -4.76 5.56 -1.46
C SER A 61 -3.59 6.42 -1.96
N HIS A 62 -2.35 6.03 -1.64
CA HIS A 62 -1.15 6.65 -2.19
C HIS A 62 -0.71 6.01 -3.51
N THR A 63 -0.86 4.69 -3.67
CA THR A 63 -0.42 3.94 -4.85
C THR A 63 -0.97 4.52 -6.16
N ILE A 64 -2.24 4.93 -6.19
CA ILE A 64 -2.85 5.53 -7.39
C ILE A 64 -2.15 6.83 -7.78
N PHE A 65 -1.93 7.73 -6.82
CA PHE A 65 -1.20 8.97 -7.07
C PHE A 65 0.23 8.67 -7.54
N LEU A 66 0.94 7.75 -6.86
CA LEU A 66 2.31 7.36 -7.22
C LEU A 66 2.37 6.85 -8.67
N ALA A 67 1.44 5.99 -9.06
CA ALA A 67 1.34 5.43 -10.40
C ALA A 67 1.07 6.50 -11.47
N GLN A 68 0.16 7.43 -11.19
CA GLN A 68 -0.12 8.56 -12.09
C GLN A 68 1.09 9.49 -12.22
N ALA A 69 1.77 9.79 -11.11
CA ALA A 69 2.91 10.71 -11.07
C ALA A 69 4.12 10.20 -11.85
N VAL A 70 4.42 8.90 -11.79
CA VAL A 70 5.53 8.30 -12.55
C VAL A 70 5.18 8.04 -14.02
N GLY A 71 3.90 8.06 -14.39
CA GLY A 71 3.42 7.84 -15.75
C GLY A 71 3.72 6.45 -16.31
N LEU A 72 3.36 6.21 -17.58
CA LEU A 72 3.44 4.89 -18.22
C LEU A 72 4.87 4.36 -18.38
N GLU A 73 5.86 5.24 -18.43
CA GLU A 73 7.28 4.88 -18.49
C GLU A 73 7.87 4.55 -17.10
N GLY A 74 7.12 4.85 -16.03
CA GLY A 74 7.49 4.55 -14.66
C GLY A 74 6.89 3.24 -14.17
N THR A 75 7.24 2.84 -12.95
CA THR A 75 6.67 1.63 -12.34
C THR A 75 6.60 1.75 -10.83
N VAL A 76 5.47 1.33 -10.25
CA VAL A 76 5.30 1.22 -8.80
C VAL A 76 5.23 -0.26 -8.40
N PHE A 77 6.11 -0.69 -7.50
CA PHE A 77 6.04 -2.01 -6.86
C PHE A 77 5.30 -1.87 -5.53
N ALA A 78 4.06 -2.36 -5.48
CA ALA A 78 3.14 -2.15 -4.36
C ALA A 78 2.98 -3.42 -3.53
N PHE A 79 3.42 -3.40 -2.27
CA PHE A 79 3.40 -4.54 -1.35
C PHE A 79 2.29 -4.37 -0.32
N GLU A 80 1.36 -5.32 -0.29
CA GLU A 80 0.32 -5.39 0.73
C GLU A 80 0.12 -6.84 1.19
N PRO A 81 0.42 -7.17 2.46
CA PRO A 81 0.39 -8.54 2.93
C PRO A 81 -1.00 -9.03 3.40
N GLN A 82 -1.95 -8.14 3.67
CA GLN A 82 -3.28 -8.56 4.11
C GLN A 82 -4.15 -8.89 2.90
N ARG A 83 -4.48 -10.17 2.69
CA ARG A 83 -5.17 -10.66 1.49
C ARG A 83 -6.42 -9.87 1.09
N LEU A 84 -7.29 -9.50 2.03
CA LEU A 84 -8.51 -8.75 1.71
C LEU A 84 -8.25 -7.28 1.37
N ILE A 85 -7.23 -6.67 1.98
CA ILE A 85 -6.78 -5.32 1.64
C ILE A 85 -6.07 -5.34 0.28
N PHE A 86 -5.22 -6.33 0.02
CA PHE A 86 -4.58 -6.58 -1.28
C PHE A 86 -5.62 -6.76 -2.41
N GLN A 87 -6.71 -7.49 -2.17
CA GLN A 87 -7.80 -7.60 -3.15
C GLN A 87 -8.46 -6.24 -3.43
N THR A 88 -8.61 -5.40 -2.41
CA THR A 88 -9.17 -4.05 -2.54
C THR A 88 -8.21 -3.13 -3.31
N LEU A 89 -6.90 -3.21 -3.02
CA LEU A 89 -5.86 -2.55 -3.80
C LEU A 89 -5.97 -2.88 -5.29
N CYS A 90 -5.99 -4.18 -5.64
CA CYS A 90 -6.10 -4.61 -7.03
C CYS A 90 -7.38 -4.08 -7.69
N ALA A 91 -8.52 -4.08 -6.99
CA ALA A 91 -9.76 -3.50 -7.50
C ALA A 91 -9.62 -1.99 -7.77
N ASN A 92 -8.99 -1.25 -6.85
CA ASN A 92 -8.76 0.19 -7.00
C ASN A 92 -7.80 0.51 -8.15
N LEU A 93 -6.77 -0.30 -8.38
CA LEU A 93 -5.90 -0.13 -9.54
C LEU A 93 -6.66 -0.34 -10.86
N VAL A 94 -7.51 -1.37 -10.94
CA VAL A 94 -8.35 -1.64 -12.11
C VAL A 94 -9.35 -0.52 -12.38
N LEU A 95 -10.00 0.02 -11.33
CA LEU A 95 -10.96 1.11 -11.47
C LEU A 95 -10.34 2.40 -12.03
N ASN A 96 -9.03 2.57 -11.90
CA ASN A 96 -8.29 3.74 -12.35
C ASN A 96 -7.42 3.47 -13.59
N ASP A 97 -7.62 2.32 -14.25
CA ASP A 97 -6.90 1.93 -15.48
C ASP A 97 -5.36 1.98 -15.34
N LEU A 98 -4.85 1.61 -14.16
CA LEU A 98 -3.43 1.67 -13.84
C LEU A 98 -2.74 0.36 -14.22
N THR A 99 -1.93 0.42 -15.28
CA THR A 99 -1.18 -0.74 -15.82
C THR A 99 0.29 -0.75 -15.41
N ASN A 100 0.79 0.35 -14.84
CA ASN A 100 2.18 0.54 -14.43
C ASN A 100 2.42 0.24 -12.94
N VAL A 101 1.54 -0.54 -12.31
CA VAL A 101 1.67 -0.99 -10.92
C VAL A 101 1.84 -2.50 -10.87
N ILE A 102 2.93 -2.94 -10.25
CA ILE A 102 3.25 -4.34 -10.03
C ILE A 102 2.91 -4.66 -8.57
N THR A 103 1.74 -5.26 -8.35
CA THR A 103 1.27 -5.63 -7.01
C THR A 103 1.94 -6.91 -6.50
N ARG A 104 2.22 -6.95 -5.19
CA ARG A 104 2.81 -8.08 -4.48
C ARG A 104 2.01 -8.36 -3.20
N HIS A 105 1.40 -9.54 -3.13
CA HIS A 105 0.79 -10.05 -1.90
C HIS A 105 1.91 -10.64 -1.02
N ALA A 106 2.74 -9.75 -0.48
CA ALA A 106 3.97 -10.06 0.24
C ALA A 106 4.31 -8.93 1.21
N VAL A 107 5.17 -9.22 2.17
CA VAL A 107 5.84 -8.20 3.00
C VAL A 107 7.17 -7.83 2.37
N LEU A 108 7.46 -6.54 2.29
CA LEU A 108 8.82 -6.08 2.04
C LEU A 108 9.58 -6.07 3.37
N GLY A 109 10.59 -6.91 3.49
CA GLY A 109 11.37 -7.09 4.72
C GLY A 109 12.88 -7.09 4.49
N LYS A 110 13.63 -7.30 5.57
CA LYS A 110 15.10 -7.32 5.55
C LYS A 110 15.68 -8.61 4.98
N GLU A 111 15.01 -9.74 5.23
CA GLU A 111 15.44 -11.07 4.84
C GLU A 111 14.28 -11.82 4.20
N THR A 112 14.56 -12.68 3.22
CA THR A 112 13.53 -13.49 2.59
C THR A 112 13.01 -14.54 3.56
N GLY A 113 11.74 -14.91 3.43
CA GLY A 113 11.14 -15.88 4.32
C GLY A 113 9.63 -15.89 4.24
N VAL A 114 9.00 -16.35 5.33
CA VAL A 114 7.55 -16.38 5.47
C VAL A 114 7.21 -15.87 6.85
N ILE A 115 6.20 -15.01 6.94
CA ILE A 115 5.59 -14.58 8.19
C ILE A 115 4.12 -14.96 8.23
N ARG A 116 3.51 -14.81 9.41
CA ARG A 116 2.06 -14.95 9.59
C ARG A 116 1.42 -13.59 9.72
N VAL A 117 0.45 -13.32 8.85
CA VAL A 117 -0.44 -12.16 8.93
C VAL A 117 -1.70 -12.60 9.69
N PRO A 118 -1.99 -12.03 10.87
CA PRO A 118 -3.13 -12.46 11.66
C PRO A 118 -4.47 -12.23 10.93
N PHE A 119 -5.45 -13.08 11.22
CA PHE A 119 -6.79 -12.89 10.69
C PHE A 119 -7.46 -11.67 11.34
N ILE A 120 -7.85 -10.70 10.53
CA ILE A 120 -8.58 -9.51 10.98
C ILE A 120 -10.08 -9.67 10.69
N GLU A 121 -10.91 -9.28 11.66
CA GLU A 121 -12.35 -9.22 11.48
C GLU A 121 -12.77 -7.88 10.83
N TYR A 122 -12.78 -7.82 9.50
CA TYR A 122 -13.12 -6.62 8.71
C TYR A 122 -14.59 -6.16 8.80
N LYS A 123 -15.41 -6.83 9.61
CA LYS A 123 -16.83 -6.48 9.86
C LYS A 123 -17.01 -5.61 11.10
N LYS A 124 -15.94 -5.35 11.84
CA LYS A 124 -15.94 -4.44 12.99
C LYS A 124 -15.13 -3.21 12.65
N SER A 125 -15.51 -2.08 13.25
CA SER A 125 -14.77 -0.84 13.12
C SER A 125 -13.34 -1.03 13.63
N ASN A 126 -12.34 -0.83 12.77
CA ASN A 126 -10.94 -1.04 13.13
C ASN A 126 -10.01 -0.17 12.27
N ASN A 127 -8.74 -0.07 12.69
CA ASN A 127 -7.65 0.39 11.85
C ASN A 127 -7.14 -0.80 11.02
N PHE A 128 -7.51 -0.88 9.74
CA PHE A 128 -7.03 -1.97 8.89
C PHE A 128 -5.60 -1.75 8.38
N GLY A 129 -5.07 -0.52 8.47
CA GLY A 129 -3.69 -0.21 8.06
C GLY A 129 -2.64 -0.44 9.13
N GLY A 130 -2.98 -0.23 10.41
CA GLY A 130 -2.04 -0.31 11.53
C GLY A 130 -1.81 -1.72 12.09
N LEU A 131 -1.77 -2.75 11.24
CA LEU A 131 -1.60 -4.12 11.72
C LEU A 131 -0.16 -4.38 12.16
N GLU A 132 0.06 -4.61 13.45
CA GLU A 132 1.32 -5.14 13.95
C GLU A 132 1.47 -6.62 13.57
N LEU A 133 2.51 -6.93 12.80
CA LEU A 133 2.87 -8.31 12.47
C LEU A 133 3.49 -8.99 13.70
N CYS A 134 2.66 -9.49 14.61
CA CYS A 134 3.09 -10.34 15.72
C CYS A 134 3.11 -11.81 15.27
N GLY A 135 4.30 -12.38 15.08
CA GLY A 135 4.50 -13.76 14.61
C GLY A 135 4.06 -14.88 15.57
N LEU A 136 3.29 -14.57 16.62
CA LEU A 136 2.85 -15.48 17.67
C LEU A 136 1.31 -15.62 17.62
N GLY A 137 0.78 -16.27 16.57
CA GLY A 137 -0.66 -16.51 16.45
C GLY A 137 -1.06 -17.23 15.15
N ASP A 138 -2.35 -17.60 15.07
CA ASP A 138 -2.97 -18.07 13.83
C ASP A 138 -3.07 -16.93 12.81
N GLY A 139 -2.77 -17.24 11.55
CA GLY A 139 -2.75 -16.26 10.48
C GLY A 139 -2.40 -16.88 9.12
N GLU A 140 -2.62 -16.10 8.07
CA GLU A 140 -2.25 -16.48 6.70
C GLU A 140 -0.73 -16.38 6.53
N GLN A 141 -0.13 -17.39 5.90
CA GLN A 141 1.29 -17.35 5.57
C GLN A 141 1.50 -16.45 4.36
N VAL A 142 2.40 -15.48 4.51
CA VAL A 142 2.71 -14.50 3.48
C VAL A 142 4.22 -14.43 3.31
N GLU A 143 4.64 -14.40 2.06
CA GLU A 143 6.06 -14.33 1.69
C GLU A 143 6.65 -12.99 2.13
N VAL A 144 7.90 -13.04 2.59
CA VAL A 144 8.74 -11.86 2.78
C VAL A 144 9.72 -11.78 1.62
N GLN A 145 9.69 -10.66 0.91
CA GLN A 145 10.62 -10.31 -0.15
C GLN A 145 11.52 -9.17 0.30
N THR A 146 12.75 -9.11 -0.21
CA THR A 146 13.67 -8.00 0.07
C THR A 146 13.75 -7.06 -1.14
N ILE A 147 14.14 -5.80 -0.93
CA ILE A 147 14.39 -4.87 -2.03
C ILE A 147 15.42 -5.45 -3.02
N ASP A 148 16.50 -6.03 -2.52
CA ASP A 148 17.56 -6.63 -3.35
C ASP A 148 17.04 -7.79 -4.21
N SER A 149 16.07 -8.56 -3.68
CA SER A 149 15.46 -9.67 -4.43
C SER A 149 14.66 -9.22 -5.66
N LEU A 150 14.25 -7.94 -5.72
CA LEU A 150 13.53 -7.38 -6.87
C LEU A 150 14.44 -7.09 -8.06
N GLN A 151 15.77 -7.10 -7.87
CA GLN A 151 16.77 -6.88 -8.93
C GLN A 151 16.49 -5.62 -9.76
N LEU A 152 16.06 -4.55 -9.09
CA LEU A 152 15.69 -3.31 -9.76
C LEU A 152 16.95 -2.62 -10.32
N PRO A 153 16.96 -2.20 -11.60
CA PRO A 153 18.10 -1.46 -12.16
C PRO A 153 18.24 -0.07 -11.53
N LYS A 154 17.14 0.49 -11.01
CA LYS A 154 17.06 1.79 -10.34
C LYS A 154 15.86 1.83 -9.41
N CYS A 155 15.98 2.54 -8.28
CA CYS A 155 14.88 2.84 -7.37
C CYS A 155 15.02 4.31 -6.94
N HIS A 156 13.98 5.12 -7.14
CA HIS A 156 14.02 6.57 -6.90
C HIS A 156 13.28 6.96 -5.63
N LEU A 157 12.37 6.08 -5.16
CA LEU A 157 11.60 6.31 -3.95
C LEU A 157 11.27 4.97 -3.29
N ILE A 158 11.49 4.88 -1.98
CA ILE A 158 10.94 3.83 -1.15
C ILE A 158 10.02 4.47 -0.12
N LYS A 159 8.72 4.20 -0.28
CA LYS A 159 7.73 4.47 0.76
C LYS A 159 7.62 3.23 1.64
N ALA A 160 7.75 3.39 2.94
CA ALA A 160 7.54 2.30 3.89
C ALA A 160 6.59 2.76 4.99
N ASP A 161 5.38 2.20 4.96
CA ASP A 161 4.30 2.43 5.92
C ASP A 161 3.87 1.07 6.49
N VAL A 162 4.71 0.53 7.36
CA VAL A 162 4.59 -0.81 7.93
C VAL A 162 4.73 -0.75 9.45
N GLU A 163 3.89 -1.51 10.17
CA GLU A 163 3.88 -1.58 11.63
C GLU A 163 4.30 -2.99 12.11
N GLY A 164 5.17 -3.12 13.13
CA GLY A 164 5.57 -4.41 13.74
C GLY A 164 6.94 -4.99 13.35
N ILE A 165 7.14 -6.32 13.51
CA ILE A 165 8.42 -7.11 13.62
C ILE A 165 9.54 -6.82 12.60
N VAL A 166 9.29 -6.05 11.53
CA VAL A 166 10.37 -5.40 10.79
C VAL A 166 10.96 -4.31 11.69
N SER A 167 11.84 -4.72 12.60
CA SER A 167 12.43 -3.95 13.69
C SER A 167 13.35 -2.80 13.25
N LYS A 168 12.94 -2.01 12.24
CA LYS A 168 13.40 -0.65 11.92
C LYS A 168 12.61 0.05 10.79
N PHE A 169 11.30 -0.05 10.76
CA PHE A 169 10.47 0.94 10.04
C PHE A 169 9.39 1.44 11.01
N PHE A 170 9.67 2.54 11.71
CA PHE A 170 8.61 3.47 12.11
C PHE A 170 8.37 4.36 10.90
N GLY A 171 7.12 4.77 10.62
CA GLY A 171 6.75 5.53 9.41
C GLY A 171 7.83 6.50 8.92
N PHE A 172 8.56 6.10 7.89
CA PHE A 172 9.62 6.90 7.30
C PHE A 172 9.66 6.65 5.80
N LEU A 173 9.46 7.74 5.06
CA LEU A 173 9.86 7.87 3.67
C LEU A 173 11.39 7.68 3.59
N ILE A 174 11.86 6.62 2.93
CA ILE A 174 13.28 6.47 2.62
C ILE A 174 13.48 6.91 1.17
N ILE A 175 14.08 8.08 1.01
CA ILE A 175 14.45 8.60 -0.30
C ILE A 175 15.82 8.04 -0.66
N ILE A 176 15.87 7.16 -1.67
CA ILE A 176 17.13 6.75 -2.29
C ILE A 176 17.33 7.67 -3.50
N ARG A 177 18.29 8.60 -3.40
CA ARG A 177 18.79 9.33 -4.56
C ARG A 177 20.03 8.62 -5.08
N ASN A 178 20.00 8.24 -6.36
CA ASN A 178 21.21 8.00 -7.14
C ASN A 178 21.67 9.31 -7.77
#